data_AF-A0A8I2FRV2-F1
#
_entry.id   AF-A0A8I2FRV2-F1
#
_cell.length_a   1.000
_cell.length_b   1.000
_cell.length_c   1.000
_cell.angle_alpha   90.00
_cell.angle_beta   90.00
_cell.angle_gamma   90.00
#
_symmetry.space_group_name_H-M   'P 1'
#
loop_
_entity.id
_entity.type
_entity.pdbx_description
1 polymer ?
#
loop_
_entity_poly.entity_id
_entity_poly.type
_entity_poly.pdbx_seq_one_letter_code
_entity_poly.pdbx_strand_id
1 'polypeptide(L)'
;MLSVRGIYDGKRIKPIEKFDAPSNVEVIITFLDKKASAKSVDDKTKDLAELCGSWEDDRTAEEIIKEIYDSRTSSQREIDL
;
A
#
# COMPACT_ATOMS: atom_id res chain seq x y z
N MET A 1 -15.04 -15.63 -2.03
CA MET A 1 -13.63 -16.08 -1.98
C MET A 1 -13.38 -16.67 -0.61
N LEU A 2 -13.22 -18.00 -0.51
CA LEU A 2 -12.92 -18.68 0.76
C LEU A 2 -11.41 -18.63 0.98
N SER A 3 -10.94 -18.09 2.11
CA SER A 3 -9.52 -18.09 2.48
C SER A 3 -9.33 -19.04 3.66
N VAL A 4 -8.52 -20.08 3.46
CA VAL A 4 -8.26 -21.12 4.47
C VAL A 4 -6.81 -21.02 4.90
N ARG A 5 -6.58 -20.92 6.21
CA ARG A 5 -5.22 -20.91 6.77
C ARG A 5 -4.71 -22.33 6.93
N GLY A 6 -3.45 -22.53 6.57
CA GLY A 6 -2.77 -23.81 6.69
C GLY A 6 -1.32 -23.66 7.08
N ILE A 7 -0.74 -24.75 7.57
CA ILE A 7 0.70 -24.88 7.84
C ILE A 7 1.33 -25.56 6.64
N TYR A 8 2.45 -25.03 6.17
CA TYR A 8 3.20 -25.60 5.07
C TYR A 8 4.43 -26.36 5.60
N ASP A 9 4.44 -27.68 5.39
CA ASP A 9 5.52 -28.57 5.84
C ASP A 9 6.63 -28.74 4.78
N GLY A 10 6.74 -27.82 3.81
CA GLY A 10 7.71 -27.90 2.71
C GLY A 10 7.29 -28.79 1.54
N LYS A 11 6.25 -29.62 1.70
CA LYS A 11 5.69 -30.47 0.62
C LYS A 11 4.18 -30.38 0.51
N ARG A 12 3.48 -30.16 1.62
CA ARG A 12 2.01 -30.16 1.70
C ARG A 12 1.55 -29.00 2.54
N ILE A 13 0.37 -28.46 2.22
CA ILE A 13 -0.33 -27.47 3.03
C ILE A 13 -1.40 -28.22 3.80
N LYS A 14 -1.29 -28.21 5.13
CA LYS A 14 -2.29 -28.78 6.03
C LYS A 14 -3.20 -27.67 6.55
N PRO A 15 -4.49 -27.66 6.22
CA PRO A 15 -5.46 -26.73 6.79
C PRO A 15 -5.47 -26.81 8.32
N ILE A 16 -5.55 -25.67 8.98
CA ILE A 16 -5.72 -25.60 10.44
C ILE A 16 -7.18 -25.87 10.80
N GLU A 17 -8.10 -25.42 9.95
CA GLU A 17 -9.54 -25.54 10.14
C GLU A 17 -10.14 -26.54 9.15
N LYS A 18 -11.26 -27.15 9.53
CA LYS A 18 -12.05 -27.95 8.60
C LYS A 18 -12.74 -27.00 7.62
N PHE A 19 -12.66 -27.33 6.33
CA PHE A 19 -13.33 -26.60 5.28
C PHE A 19 -13.95 -27.59 4.31
N ASP A 20 -15.07 -27.20 3.70
CA ASP A 20 -15.76 -28.00 2.71
C ASP A 20 -15.53 -27.36 1.34
N ALA A 21 -14.86 -28.08 0.45
CA ALA A 21 -14.59 -27.63 -0.90
C ALA A 21 -14.78 -28.81 -1.86
N PRO A 22 -15.36 -28.56 -3.04
CA PRO A 22 -15.49 -29.60 -4.06
C PRO A 22 -14.12 -30.12 -4.50
N SER A 23 -14.08 -31.36 -4.99
CA SER A 23 -12.87 -31.96 -5.52
C SER A 23 -12.39 -31.24 -6.79
N ASN A 24 -11.08 -31.26 -7.05
CA ASN A 24 -10.44 -30.71 -8.26
C ASN A 24 -10.67 -29.22 -8.51
N VAL A 25 -10.57 -28.39 -7.47
CA VAL A 25 -10.61 -26.93 -7.59
C VAL A 25 -9.22 -26.33 -7.77
N GLU A 26 -9.12 -25.28 -8.58
CA GLU A 26 -7.93 -24.44 -8.66
C GLU A 26 -7.85 -23.54 -7.43
N VAL A 27 -6.64 -23.38 -6.87
CA VAL A 27 -6.41 -22.60 -5.64
C VAL A 27 -5.24 -21.65 -5.80
N ILE A 28 -5.34 -20.50 -5.15
CA ILE A 28 -4.26 -19.52 -5.02
C ILE A 28 -3.61 -19.73 -3.65
N ILE A 29 -2.30 -19.97 -3.63
CA ILE A 29 -1.54 -20.20 -2.41
C ILE A 29 -0.72 -18.95 -2.09
N THR A 30 -0.94 -18.38 -0.91
CA THR A 30 -0.17 -17.24 -0.40
C THR A 30 0.62 -17.65 0.84
N PHE A 31 1.95 -17.57 0.77
CA PHE A 31 2.81 -17.81 1.93
C PHE A 31 2.87 -16.57 2.82
N LEU A 32 2.43 -16.73 4.06
CA LEU A 32 2.45 -15.66 5.06
C LEU A 32 3.79 -15.70 5.82
N ASP A 33 4.75 -14.89 5.41
CA ASP A 33 5.99 -14.72 6.16
C ASP A 33 5.79 -13.69 7.29
N LYS A 34 5.76 -14.16 8.54
CA LYS A 34 5.71 -13.28 9.73
C LYS A 34 6.94 -12.39 9.85
N LYS A 35 8.10 -12.79 9.28
CA LYS A 35 9.32 -11.97 9.34
C LYS A 35 9.27 -10.79 8.38
N ALA A 36 8.65 -10.95 7.20
CA ALA A 36 8.40 -9.83 6.28
C ALA A 36 7.45 -8.79 6.89
N SER A 37 6.49 -9.21 7.73
CA SER A 37 5.60 -8.29 8.44
C SER A 37 6.24 -7.63 9.67
N ALA A 38 7.39 -8.13 10.12
CA ALA A 38 8.15 -7.63 11.26
C ALA A 38 9.29 -6.69 10.85
N LYS A 39 9.24 -6.10 9.64
CA LYS A 39 9.98 -4.86 9.38
C LYS A 39 9.53 -3.85 10.42
N SER A 40 10.48 -3.41 11.25
CA SER A 40 10.29 -2.40 12.27
C SER A 40 9.60 -1.17 11.64
N VAL A 41 8.79 -0.42 12.40
CA VAL A 41 8.13 0.78 11.89
C VAL A 41 9.16 1.72 11.22
N ASP A 42 10.37 1.75 11.77
CA ASP A 42 11.55 2.47 11.27
C ASP A 42 11.92 2.09 9.82
N ASP A 43 11.94 0.79 9.48
CA ASP A 43 12.27 0.30 8.14
C ASP A 43 11.21 0.66 7.10
N LYS A 44 9.93 0.71 7.49
CA LYS A 44 8.83 1.03 6.56
C LYS A 44 8.85 2.50 6.14
N THR A 45 9.21 3.39 7.06
CA THR A 45 9.38 4.82 6.75
C THR A 45 10.57 5.07 5.82
N LYS A 46 11.66 4.31 5.96
CA LYS A 46 12.83 4.40 5.07
C LYS A 46 12.50 3.89 3.67
N ASP A 47 11.87 2.72 3.56
CA ASP A 47 11.42 2.19 2.26
C ASP A 47 10.44 3.15 1.56
N LEU A 48 9.55 3.82 2.30
CA LEU A 48 8.61 4.79 1.75
C LEU A 48 9.30 6.10 1.33
N ALA A 49 10.26 6.60 2.12
CA ALA A 49 11.06 7.76 1.75
C ALA A 49 11.93 7.51 0.51
N GLU A 50 12.51 6.31 0.39
CA GLU A 50 13.27 5.90 -0.80
C GLU A 50 12.37 5.73 -2.03
N LEU A 51 11.16 5.16 -1.87
CA LEU A 51 10.24 4.94 -2.98
C LEU A 51 9.59 6.24 -3.50
N CYS A 52 9.22 7.13 -2.58
CA CYS A 52 8.51 8.37 -2.93
C CYS A 52 9.46 9.49 -3.35
N GLY A 53 10.78 9.30 -3.19
CA GLY A 53 11.74 10.39 -3.20
C GLY A 53 11.50 11.30 -1.99
N SER A 54 12.57 11.74 -1.34
CA SER A 54 12.45 12.84 -0.39
C SER A 54 12.05 14.07 -1.19
N TRP A 55 10.76 14.44 -1.15
CA TRP A 55 10.34 15.76 -1.59
C TRP A 55 10.94 16.77 -0.62
N GLU A 56 12.18 17.14 -0.88
CA GLU A 56 12.85 18.25 -0.21
C GLU A 56 12.43 19.51 -0.94
N ASP A 57 11.63 20.32 -0.24
CA ASP A 57 11.20 21.63 -0.70
C ASP A 57 11.92 22.68 0.16
N ASP A 58 12.83 23.43 -0.46
CA ASP A 58 13.60 24.50 0.21
C ASP A 58 12.77 25.77 0.44
N ARG A 59 11.55 25.83 -0.12
CA ARG A 59 10.67 27.00 -0.01
C ARG A 59 10.07 27.11 1.37
N THR A 60 9.83 28.34 1.82
CA THR A 60 9.12 28.53 3.09
C THR A 60 7.65 28.15 2.95
N ALA A 61 7.00 27.83 4.07
CA ALA A 61 5.58 27.51 4.09
C ALA A 61 4.73 28.64 3.45
N GLU A 62 5.12 29.90 3.65
CA GLU A 62 4.45 31.07 3.08
C GLU A 62 4.52 31.12 1.56
N GLU A 63 5.65 30.72 0.96
CA GLU A 63 5.83 30.68 -0.49
C GLU A 63 4.96 29.58 -1.13
N ILE A 64 4.91 28.41 -0.50
CA ILE A 64 4.07 27.29 -0.93
C ILE A 64 2.58 27.68 -0.85
N ILE A 65 2.17 28.29 0.26
CA ILE A 65 0.80 28.77 0.44
C ILE A 65 0.45 29.77 -0.66
N LYS A 66 1.32 30.75 -0.91
CA LYS A 66 1.10 31.78 -1.93
C LYS A 66 0.92 31.17 -3.32
N GLU A 67 1.80 30.25 -3.73
CA GLU A 67 1.71 29.57 -5.03
C GLU A 67 0.38 28.81 -5.21
N ILE A 68 -0.09 28.14 -4.16
CA ILE A 68 -1.37 27.41 -4.19
C ILE A 68 -2.53 28.39 -4.42
N TYR A 69 -2.54 29.53 -3.72
CA TYR A 69 -3.57 30.55 -3.88
C TYR A 69 -3.50 31.23 -5.25
N ASP A 70 -2.29 31.56 -5.74
CA ASP A 70 -2.07 32.16 -7.07
C ASP A 70 -2.50 31.19 -8.19
N SER A 71 -2.21 29.91 -8.05
CA SER A 71 -2.64 28.87 -9.01
C SER A 71 -4.16 28.67 -9.02
N ARG A 72 -4.81 28.80 -7.86
CA ARG A 72 -6.28 28.65 -7.73
C ARG A 72 -7.05 29.89 -8.17
N THR A 73 -6.44 31.07 -8.11
CA THR A 73 -7.08 32.35 -8.46
C THR A 73 -6.84 32.76 -9.91
N SER A 74 -5.77 32.27 -10.55
CA SER A 74 -5.49 32.50 -11.98
C SER A 74 -6.45 31.79 -12.93
N SER A 75 -7.28 30.85 -12.43
CA SER A 75 -8.41 30.27 -13.17
C SER A 75 -9.70 31.08 -12.97
N GLN A 76 -9.67 32.40 -13.16
CA GLN A 76 -10.90 33.11 -13.50
C GLN A 76 -11.31 32.63 -14.90
N ARG A 77 -12.20 31.63 -14.95
CA ARG A 77 -12.98 31.35 -16.17
C ARG A 77 -13.61 32.69 -16.57
N GLU A 78 -13.25 33.21 -17.73
CA GLU A 78 -14.07 34.19 -18.42
C GLU A 78 -15.43 33.52 -18.66
N ILE A 79 -16.38 33.78 -17.77
CA ILE A 79 -17.78 33.46 -18.00
C ILE A 79 -18.30 34.65 -18.77
N ASP A 80 -18.25 34.54 -20.09
CA ASP A 80 -18.92 35.45 -21.00
C ASP A 80 -20.43 35.34 -20.73
N LEU A 81 -21.07 36.47 -20.39
CA LEU A 81 -22.45 36.59 -19.90
C LEU A 81 -23.37 37.10 -21.02
#